data_AF-A0A3A4PSA9-F1
#
_entry.id   AF-A0A3A4PSA9-F1
#
_cell.length_a   1.000
_cell.length_b   1.000
_cell.length_c   1.000
_cell.angle_alpha   90.00
_cell.angle_beta   90.00
_cell.angle_gamma   90.00
#
_symmetry.space_group_name_H-M   'P 1'
#
loop_
_entity.id
_entity.type
_entity.pdbx_description
1 polymer ?
#
loop_
_entity_poly.entity_id
_entity_poly.type
_entity_poly.pdbx_seq_one_letter_code
_entity_poly.pdbx_strand_id
1 'polypeptide(L)'
;MSVSRWPAVLGVISIVLGAGGSLNGCFQLGFLALMPFLMDLAEAASQGAAVSTETIDAAQRFMPWTIALNAGSFVVAVMLLVAGIGLLRRRRYGVRWSVIWAWARLAIVLPQAWLGYVSSQAQFAAMSVQPGPGPVPPVFGLMTGMALVFVVLYAIWSASYPVFTLIWMHRGAVKHETMTWA
;
A
#
# COMPACT_ATOMS: atom_id res chain seq x y z
N MET A 1 11.51 22.64 -33.15
CA MET A 1 11.90 21.92 -31.91
C MET A 1 10.79 20.97 -31.55
N SER A 2 11.06 19.67 -31.41
CA SER A 2 10.03 18.70 -31.02
C SER A 2 9.64 18.93 -29.55
N VAL A 3 8.35 19.06 -29.29
CA VAL A 3 7.85 19.19 -27.91
C VAL A 3 8.07 17.85 -27.20
N SER A 4 8.85 17.88 -26.13
CA SER A 4 9.15 16.73 -25.28
C SER A 4 7.87 16.07 -24.74
N ARG A 5 7.71 14.76 -24.93
CA ARG A 5 6.46 14.04 -24.60
C ARG A 5 6.46 13.39 -23.20
N TRP A 6 7.60 13.33 -22.51
CA TRP A 6 7.70 12.64 -21.22
C TRP A 6 6.78 13.20 -20.12
N PRO A 7 6.51 14.53 -20.02
CA PRO A 7 5.64 15.05 -18.95
C PRO A 7 4.22 14.49 -19.07
N ALA A 8 3.75 14.29 -20.31
CA ALA A 8 2.45 13.73 -20.57
C ALA A 8 2.38 12.27 -20.13
N VAL A 9 3.38 11.47 -20.51
CA VAL A 9 3.45 10.04 -20.14
C VAL A 9 3.51 9.87 -18.62
N LEU A 10 4.40 10.57 -17.93
CA LEU A 10 4.51 10.48 -16.47
C LEU A 10 3.28 11.03 -15.75
N GLY A 11 2.68 12.10 -16.28
CA GLY A 11 1.44 12.66 -15.76
C GLY A 11 0.28 11.66 -15.82
N VAL A 12 0.09 10.98 -16.95
CA VAL A 12 -0.94 9.93 -17.10
C VAL A 12 -0.68 8.76 -16.16
N ILE A 13 0.57 8.26 -16.08
CA ILE A 13 0.92 7.17 -15.16
C ILE A 13 0.62 7.56 -13.71
N SER A 14 0.98 8.79 -13.31
CA SER A 14 0.70 9.31 -11.96
C SER A 14 -0.81 9.37 -11.68
N ILE A 15 -1.61 9.78 -12.67
CA ILE A 15 -3.07 9.86 -12.51
C ILE A 15 -3.69 8.46 -12.38
N VAL A 16 -3.29 7.52 -13.23
CA VAL A 16 -3.81 6.13 -13.19
C VAL A 16 -3.44 5.47 -11.85
N LEU A 17 -2.18 5.57 -11.44
CA LEU A 17 -1.71 4.99 -10.18
C LEU A 17 -2.31 5.71 -8.96
N GLY A 18 -2.46 7.03 -9.02
CA GLY A 18 -3.08 7.81 -7.96
C GLY A 18 -4.56 7.50 -7.80
N ALA A 19 -5.29 7.36 -8.90
CA ALA A 19 -6.71 6.98 -8.89
C ALA A 19 -6.89 5.55 -8.38
N GLY A 20 -6.09 4.60 -8.89
CA GLY A 20 -6.11 3.21 -8.41
C GLY A 20 -5.75 3.11 -6.93
N GLY A 21 -4.74 3.84 -6.47
CA GLY A 21 -4.35 3.88 -5.07
C GLY A 21 -5.43 4.50 -4.17
N SER A 22 -6.10 5.56 -4.64
CA SER A 22 -7.19 6.21 -3.90
C SER A 22 -8.40 5.29 -3.77
N LEU A 23 -8.80 4.62 -4.87
CA LEU A 23 -9.88 3.64 -4.87
C LEU A 23 -9.56 2.48 -3.92
N ASN A 24 -8.35 1.91 -4.00
CA ASN A 24 -7.92 0.87 -3.08
C ASN A 24 -7.98 1.32 -1.62
N GLY A 25 -7.53 2.54 -1.31
CA GLY A 25 -7.66 3.12 0.02
C GLY A 25 -9.11 3.21 0.50
N CYS A 26 -10.02 3.69 -0.36
CA CYS A 26 -11.45 3.75 -0.06
C CYS A 26 -12.05 2.36 0.18
N PHE A 27 -11.71 1.37 -0.66
CA PHE A 27 -12.17 -0.01 -0.49
C PHE A 27 -11.68 -0.60 0.84
N GLN A 28 -10.42 -0.39 1.21
CA GLN A 28 -9.88 -0.89 2.47
C GLN A 28 -10.54 -0.22 3.69
N LEU A 29 -10.73 1.10 3.66
CA LEU A 29 -11.42 1.81 4.74
C LEU A 29 -12.90 1.39 4.84
N GLY A 30 -13.57 1.22 3.71
CA GLY A 30 -14.94 0.71 3.65
C GLY A 30 -15.05 -0.72 4.19
N PHE A 31 -14.10 -1.59 3.84
CA PHE A 31 -14.04 -2.94 4.38
C PHE A 31 -13.81 -2.95 5.90
N LEU A 32 -12.91 -2.10 6.41
CA LEU A 32 -12.69 -1.95 7.85
C LEU A 32 -13.95 -1.43 8.57
N ALA A 33 -14.70 -0.52 7.96
CA ALA A 33 -15.97 -0.03 8.51
C ALA A 33 -17.07 -1.10 8.51
N LEU A 34 -17.04 -2.03 7.54
CA LEU A 34 -17.99 -3.14 7.44
C LEU A 34 -17.60 -4.33 8.34
N MET A 35 -16.36 -4.38 8.83
CA MET A 35 -15.83 -5.48 9.62
C MET A 35 -16.70 -5.93 10.81
N PRO A 36 -17.29 -5.06 11.66
CA PRO A 36 -18.18 -5.52 12.74
C PRO A 36 -19.41 -6.26 12.20
N PHE A 37 -20.04 -5.75 11.15
CA PHE A 37 -21.18 -6.42 10.51
C PHE A 37 -20.78 -7.79 9.93
N LEU A 38 -19.58 -7.89 9.33
CA LEU A 38 -19.06 -9.17 8.84
C LEU A 38 -18.79 -10.16 9.97
N MET A 39 -18.36 -9.69 11.15
CA MET A 39 -18.16 -10.53 12.32
C MET A 39 -19.49 -11.05 12.87
N ASP A 40 -20.51 -10.19 13.00
CA ASP A 40 -21.85 -10.59 13.44
C ASP A 40 -22.46 -11.65 12.49
N LEU A 41 -22.29 -11.44 11.18
CA LEU A 41 -22.75 -12.38 10.16
C LEU A 41 -21.99 -13.71 10.21
N ALA A 42 -20.68 -13.66 10.46
CA ALA A 42 -19.86 -14.86 10.62
C ALA A 42 -20.25 -15.66 11.87
N GLU A 43 -20.53 -14.99 12.99
CA GLU A 43 -21.01 -15.63 14.22
C GLU A 43 -22.39 -16.29 14.03
N ALA A 44 -23.30 -15.60 13.36
CA ALA A 44 -24.61 -16.16 13.02
C ALA A 44 -24.50 -17.39 12.09
N ALA A 45 -23.53 -17.38 11.16
CA ALA A 45 -23.30 -18.47 10.22
C ALA A 45 -22.53 -19.66 10.83
N SER A 46 -21.69 -19.44 11.85
CA SER A 46 -20.79 -20.45 12.39
C SER A 46 -21.48 -21.47 13.32
N GLN A 47 -22.81 -21.38 13.50
CA GLN A 47 -23.60 -22.23 14.42
C GLN A 47 -23.00 -22.29 15.84
N GLY A 48 -22.35 -21.22 16.29
CA GLY A 48 -21.70 -21.16 17.60
C GLY A 48 -20.29 -21.77 17.65
N ALA A 49 -19.66 -22.07 16.50
CA ALA A 49 -18.22 -22.34 16.50
C ALA A 49 -17.50 -21.08 16.98
N ALA A 50 -16.91 -21.17 18.17
CA ALA A 50 -16.22 -20.06 18.81
C ALA A 50 -15.08 -19.56 17.92
N VAL A 51 -15.23 -18.34 17.40
CA VAL A 51 -14.11 -17.61 16.81
C VAL A 51 -13.07 -17.46 17.92
N SER A 52 -11.83 -17.91 17.67
CA SER A 52 -10.80 -17.82 18.70
C SER A 52 -10.58 -16.35 19.08
N THR A 53 -10.82 -16.04 20.34
CA THR A 53 -10.60 -14.71 20.92
C THR A 53 -9.16 -14.24 20.67
N GLU A 54 -8.20 -15.17 20.66
CA GLU A 54 -6.79 -14.88 20.35
C GLU A 54 -6.58 -14.31 18.94
N THR A 55 -7.31 -14.79 17.93
CA THR A 55 -7.19 -14.28 16.56
C THR A 55 -7.79 -12.87 16.46
N ILE A 56 -8.89 -12.63 17.18
CA ILE A 56 -9.53 -11.30 17.25
C ILE A 56 -8.58 -10.32 17.94
N ASP A 57 -8.02 -10.69 19.10
CA ASP A 57 -7.09 -9.84 19.86
C ASP A 57 -5.83 -9.50 19.05
N ALA A 58 -5.28 -10.50 18.33
CA ALA A 58 -4.14 -10.29 17.45
C ALA A 58 -4.47 -9.28 16.33
N ALA A 59 -5.65 -9.39 15.70
CA ALA A 59 -6.10 -8.47 14.66
C ALA A 59 -6.33 -7.04 15.21
N GLN A 60 -6.99 -6.93 16.37
CA GLN A 60 -7.28 -5.65 17.01
C GLN A 60 -6.02 -4.88 17.40
N ARG A 61 -4.96 -5.59 17.82
CA ARG A 61 -3.67 -4.98 18.17
C ARG A 61 -3.02 -4.21 17.02
N PHE A 62 -3.14 -4.71 15.79
CA PHE A 62 -2.53 -4.08 14.61
C PHE A 62 -3.48 -3.12 13.88
N MET A 63 -4.78 -3.18 14.18
CA MET A 63 -5.81 -2.36 13.55
C MET A 63 -5.51 -0.85 13.54
N PRO A 64 -5.12 -0.18 14.65
CA PRO A 64 -4.85 1.26 14.61
C PRO A 64 -3.66 1.62 13.71
N TRP A 65 -2.62 0.78 13.68
CA TRP A 65 -1.47 0.95 12.79
C TRP A 65 -1.85 0.77 11.32
N THR A 66 -2.67 -0.23 11.02
CA THR A 66 -3.19 -0.48 9.68
C THR A 66 -4.04 0.71 9.20
N ILE A 67 -4.93 1.24 10.04
CA ILE A 67 -5.74 2.42 9.71
C ILE A 67 -4.84 3.64 9.44
N ALA A 68 -3.85 3.90 10.30
CA ALA A 68 -2.94 5.04 10.13
C ALA A 68 -2.14 4.95 8.82
N LEU A 69 -1.59 3.78 8.49
CA LEU A 69 -0.82 3.58 7.26
C LEU A 69 -1.69 3.64 6.00
N ASN A 70 -2.92 3.17 6.07
CA ASN A 70 -3.86 3.25 4.96
C ASN A 70 -4.35 4.68 4.72
N ALA A 71 -4.63 5.44 5.79
CA ALA A 71 -4.93 6.86 5.70
C ALA A 71 -3.74 7.65 5.10
N GLY A 72 -2.52 7.38 5.56
CA GLY A 72 -1.30 7.96 4.98
C GLY A 72 -1.12 7.60 3.51
N SER A 73 -1.39 6.34 3.14
CA SER A 73 -1.34 5.89 1.74
C SER A 73 -2.37 6.60 0.87
N PHE A 74 -3.57 6.86 1.38
CA PHE A 74 -4.61 7.63 0.69
C PHE A 74 -4.16 9.07 0.43
N VAL A 75 -3.60 9.75 1.45
CA VAL A 75 -3.06 11.11 1.29
C VAL A 75 -1.96 11.14 0.23
N VAL A 76 -1.04 10.17 0.25
CA VAL A 76 0.01 10.04 -0.75
C VAL A 76 -0.56 9.75 -2.15
N ALA A 77 -1.65 8.98 -2.27
CA ALA A 77 -2.32 8.75 -3.55
C ALA A 77 -2.94 10.04 -4.13
N VAL A 78 -3.59 10.85 -3.28
CA VAL A 78 -4.11 12.17 -3.67
C VAL A 78 -2.97 13.10 -4.09
N MET A 79 -1.85 13.08 -3.37
CA MET A 79 -0.69 13.88 -3.72
C MET A 79 -0.10 13.49 -5.08
N LEU A 80 -0.14 12.20 -5.44
CA LEU A 80 0.26 11.72 -6.78
C LEU A 80 -0.67 12.22 -7.88
N LEU A 81 -1.98 12.29 -7.64
CA LEU A 81 -2.94 12.87 -8.57
C LEU A 81 -2.61 14.35 -8.84
N VAL A 82 -2.37 15.13 -7.79
CA VAL A 82 -2.01 16.55 -7.90
C VAL A 82 -0.69 16.73 -8.65
N ALA A 83 0.32 15.89 -8.35
CA ALA A 83 1.59 15.88 -9.06
C ALA A 83 1.40 15.56 -10.55
N GLY A 84 0.59 14.54 -10.88
CA GLY A 84 0.27 14.14 -12.25
C GLY A 84 -0.42 15.24 -13.06
N ILE A 85 -1.40 15.92 -12.47
CA ILE A 85 -2.08 17.08 -13.08
C ILE A 85 -1.08 18.22 -13.31
N GLY A 86 -0.19 18.47 -12.34
CA GLY A 86 0.88 19.46 -12.47
C GLY A 86 1.85 19.16 -13.61
N LEU A 87 2.22 17.88 -13.80
CA LEU A 87 3.07 17.43 -14.91
C LEU A 87 2.38 17.58 -16.27
N LEU A 88 1.09 17.21 -16.38
CA LEU A 88 0.31 17.41 -17.60
C LEU A 88 0.22 18.88 -18.01
N ARG A 89 0.05 19.77 -17.03
CA ARG A 89 0.00 21.22 -17.24
C ARG A 89 1.39 21.87 -17.38
N ARG A 90 2.47 21.08 -17.39
CA ARG A 90 3.87 21.56 -17.42
C ARG A 90 4.14 22.66 -16.40
N ARG A 91 3.73 22.45 -15.14
CA ARG A 91 3.95 23.41 -14.06
C ARG A 91 5.11 22.98 -13.18
N ARG A 92 5.94 23.93 -12.74
CA ARG A 92 7.11 23.66 -11.88
C ARG A 92 6.73 22.94 -10.57
N TYR A 93 5.55 23.22 -10.03
CA TYR A 93 5.08 22.54 -8.82
C TYR A 93 4.86 21.04 -9.04
N GLY A 94 4.49 20.59 -10.25
CA GLY A 94 4.27 19.16 -10.53
C GLY A 94 5.52 18.31 -10.29
N VAL A 95 6.70 18.85 -10.64
CA VAL A 95 8.00 18.21 -10.38
C VAL A 95 8.29 18.13 -8.88
N ARG A 96 8.12 19.26 -8.17
CA ARG A 96 8.35 19.31 -6.71
C ARG A 96 7.45 18.32 -5.97
N TRP A 97 6.15 18.31 -6.28
CA TRP A 97 5.20 17.39 -5.67
C TRP A 97 5.49 15.92 -6.03
N SER A 98 5.96 15.62 -7.24
CA SER A 98 6.38 14.26 -7.62
C SER A 98 7.56 13.76 -6.78
N VAL A 99 8.53 14.63 -6.48
CA VAL A 99 9.70 14.29 -5.65
C VAL A 99 9.29 14.10 -4.18
N ILE A 100 8.50 15.02 -3.62
CA ILE A 100 7.97 14.90 -2.26
C ILE A 100 7.14 13.61 -2.13
N TRP A 101 6.35 13.30 -3.15
CA TRP A 101 5.54 12.08 -3.22
C TRP A 101 6.37 10.82 -3.17
N ALA A 102 7.44 10.76 -3.97
CA ALA A 102 8.27 9.57 -4.01
C ALA A 102 8.93 9.29 -2.65
N TRP A 103 9.42 10.32 -1.96
CA TRP A 103 9.96 10.19 -0.60
C TRP A 103 8.90 9.77 0.41
N ALA A 104 7.74 10.43 0.41
CA ALA A 104 6.64 10.08 1.30
C ALA A 104 6.17 8.63 1.09
N ARG A 105 6.09 8.18 -0.17
CA ARG A 105 5.71 6.80 -0.51
C ARG A 105 6.75 5.80 0.00
N LEU A 106 8.03 6.05 -0.21
CA LEU A 106 9.10 5.17 0.30
C LEU A 106 9.08 5.06 1.83
N ALA A 107 8.83 6.18 2.53
CA ALA A 107 8.71 6.19 3.98
C ALA A 107 7.53 5.36 4.50
N ILE A 108 6.43 5.24 3.74
CA ILE A 108 5.25 4.45 4.12
C ILE A 108 5.36 2.97 3.73
N VAL A 109 6.00 2.66 2.60
CA VAL A 109 6.10 1.27 2.09
C VAL A 109 6.83 0.35 3.07
N LEU A 110 7.90 0.83 3.72
CA LEU A 110 8.69 0.02 4.65
C LEU A 110 7.89 -0.37 5.92
N PRO A 111 7.27 0.57 6.67
CA PRO A 111 6.37 0.22 7.77
C PRO A 111 5.20 -0.66 7.33
N GLN A 112 4.63 -0.43 6.15
CA GLN A 112 3.50 -1.21 5.66
C GLN A 112 3.88 -2.66 5.37
N ALA A 113 5.02 -2.89 4.73
CA ALA A 113 5.56 -4.23 4.48
C ALA A 113 5.88 -4.95 5.80
N TRP A 114 6.51 -4.25 6.74
CA TRP A 114 6.81 -4.80 8.07
C TRP A 114 5.55 -5.17 8.85
N LEU A 115 4.57 -4.26 8.91
CA LEU A 115 3.31 -4.50 9.62
C LEU A 115 2.55 -5.69 9.01
N GLY A 116 2.51 -5.79 7.68
CA GLY A 116 1.88 -6.92 6.99
C GLY A 116 2.56 -8.25 7.33
N TYR A 117 3.89 -8.27 7.44
CA TYR A 117 4.64 -9.45 7.85
C TYR A 117 4.33 -9.87 9.30
N VAL A 118 4.41 -8.94 10.24
CA VAL A 118 4.17 -9.23 11.67
C VAL A 118 2.71 -9.63 11.90
N SER A 119 1.76 -8.96 11.24
CA SER A 119 0.34 -9.31 11.31
C SER A 119 0.09 -10.72 10.76
N SER A 120 0.70 -11.08 9.63
CA SER A 120 0.58 -12.43 9.06
C SER A 120 1.15 -13.49 9.99
N GLN A 121 2.32 -13.23 10.58
CA GLN A 121 2.94 -14.12 11.58
C GLN A 121 2.05 -14.33 12.80
N ALA A 122 1.44 -13.27 13.34
CA ALA A 122 0.55 -13.37 14.50
C ALA A 122 -0.72 -14.18 14.18
N GLN A 123 -1.30 -13.98 12.99
CA GLN A 123 -2.47 -14.76 12.54
C GLN A 123 -2.13 -16.24 12.39
N PHE A 124 -0.97 -16.55 11.79
CA PHE A 124 -0.50 -17.92 11.68
C PHE A 124 -0.26 -18.55 13.06
N ALA A 125 0.39 -17.83 13.98
CA ALA A 125 0.60 -18.33 15.35
C ALA A 125 -0.73 -18.67 16.04
N ALA A 126 -1.74 -17.80 15.94
CA ALA A 126 -3.06 -18.05 16.51
C ALA A 126 -3.77 -19.27 15.89
N MET A 127 -3.64 -19.47 14.57
CA MET A 127 -4.18 -20.67 13.90
C MET A 127 -3.52 -21.97 14.37
N SER A 128 -2.26 -21.94 14.79
CA SER A 128 -1.55 -23.14 15.27
C SER A 128 -2.01 -23.61 16.64
N VAL A 129 -2.61 -22.72 17.44
CA VAL A 129 -3.12 -23.01 18.78
C VAL A 129 -4.57 -23.52 18.74
N GLN A 130 -5.30 -23.23 17.66
CA GLN A 130 -6.68 -23.66 17.51
C GLN A 130 -6.74 -25.20 17.39
N PRO A 131 -7.39 -25.91 18.34
CA PRO A 131 -7.48 -27.37 18.31
C PRO A 131 -8.44 -27.80 17.21
N GLY A 132 -7.92 -27.95 15.99
CA GLY A 132 -8.60 -28.62 14.89
C GLY A 132 -8.54 -30.15 15.05
N PRO A 133 -9.49 -30.90 14.47
CA PRO A 133 -9.45 -32.36 14.47
C PRO A 133 -8.36 -32.84 13.50
N GLY A 134 -7.10 -32.79 13.92
CA GLY A 134 -5.99 -33.34 13.15
C GLY A 134 -4.63 -32.73 13.50
N PRO A 135 -3.53 -33.44 13.19
CA PRO A 135 -2.19 -32.90 13.33
C PRO A 135 -2.01 -31.68 12.43
N VAL A 136 -1.41 -30.61 12.98
CA VAL A 136 -1.09 -29.39 12.23
C VAL A 136 -0.23 -29.76 11.01
N PRO A 137 -0.67 -29.46 9.78
CA PRO A 137 0.08 -29.83 8.60
C PRO A 137 1.47 -29.17 8.60
N PRO A 138 2.54 -29.86 8.16
CA PRO A 138 3.89 -29.28 8.02
C PRO A 138 3.95 -28.09 7.03
N VAL A 139 2.85 -27.83 6.33
CA VAL A 139 2.62 -26.68 5.45
C VAL A 139 2.81 -25.33 6.16
N PHE A 140 2.70 -25.27 7.49
CA PHE A 140 2.83 -24.03 8.26
C PHE A 140 4.17 -23.32 8.04
N GLY A 141 5.30 -24.04 8.13
CA GLY A 141 6.63 -23.46 7.93
C GLY A 141 6.85 -22.97 6.49
N LEU A 142 6.27 -23.67 5.51
CA LEU A 142 6.27 -23.24 4.11
C LEU A 142 5.48 -21.94 3.93
N MET A 143 4.32 -21.79 4.58
CA MET A 143 3.50 -20.59 4.50
C MET A 143 4.21 -19.35 5.06
N THR A 144 4.91 -19.47 6.20
CA THR A 144 5.67 -18.36 6.78
C THR A 144 6.83 -17.94 5.88
N GLY A 145 7.54 -18.91 5.30
CA GLY A 145 8.62 -18.64 4.33
C GLY A 145 8.10 -17.95 3.06
N MET A 146 6.98 -18.43 2.52
CA MET A 146 6.33 -17.81 1.35
C MET A 146 5.81 -16.40 1.66
N ALA A 147 5.26 -16.17 2.86
CA ALA A 147 4.80 -14.85 3.28
C ALA A 147 5.94 -13.82 3.26
N LEU A 148 7.13 -14.19 3.75
CA LEU A 148 8.30 -13.31 3.69
C LEU A 148 8.70 -12.98 2.25
N VAL A 149 8.70 -13.96 1.35
CA VAL A 149 9.00 -13.77 -0.08
C VAL A 149 8.01 -12.77 -0.69
N PHE A 150 6.71 -12.92 -0.44
CA PHE A 150 5.69 -12.00 -0.94
C PHE A 150 5.84 -10.60 -0.37
N VAL A 151 6.21 -10.44 0.90
CA VAL A 151 6.45 -9.13 1.52
C VAL A 151 7.63 -8.43 0.84
N VAL A 152 8.73 -9.14 0.57
CA VAL A 152 9.90 -8.58 -0.12
C VAL A 152 9.55 -8.18 -1.56
N LEU A 153 8.86 -9.06 -2.30
CA LEU A 153 8.41 -8.76 -3.66
C LEU A 153 7.46 -7.56 -3.69
N TYR A 154 6.50 -7.49 -2.76
CA TYR A 154 5.61 -6.36 -2.60
C TYR A 154 6.36 -5.05 -2.33
N ALA A 155 7.38 -5.08 -1.45
CA ALA A 155 8.18 -3.91 -1.13
C ALA A 155 8.97 -3.41 -2.35
N ILE A 156 9.64 -4.32 -3.07
CA ILE A 156 10.39 -4.01 -4.30
C ILE A 156 9.45 -3.42 -5.36
N TRP A 157 8.33 -4.09 -5.60
CA TRP A 157 7.32 -3.64 -6.56
C TRP A 157 6.79 -2.25 -6.21
N SER A 158 6.42 -2.04 -4.94
CA SER A 158 5.87 -0.77 -4.46
C SER A 158 6.90 0.38 -4.44
N ALA A 159 8.18 0.07 -4.29
CA ALA A 159 9.27 1.04 -4.32
C ALA A 159 9.77 1.38 -5.74
N SER A 160 9.50 0.51 -6.72
CA SER A 160 10.00 0.67 -8.10
C SER A 160 9.65 2.02 -8.72
N TYR A 161 8.38 2.43 -8.67
CA TYR A 161 7.91 3.68 -9.26
C TYR A 161 8.37 4.96 -8.53
N PRO A 162 8.34 5.03 -7.17
CA PRO A 162 8.98 6.11 -6.43
C PRO A 162 10.46 6.28 -6.74
N VAL A 163 11.24 5.19 -6.74
CA VAL A 163 12.68 5.23 -7.05
C VAL A 163 12.93 5.71 -8.47
N PHE A 164 12.18 5.17 -9.44
CA PHE A 164 12.23 5.64 -10.82
C PHE A 164 11.94 7.15 -10.92
N THR A 165 10.90 7.63 -10.23
CA THR A 165 10.51 9.05 -10.24
C THR A 165 11.63 9.92 -9.68
N LEU A 166 12.27 9.52 -8.58
CA LEU A 166 13.41 10.24 -8.00
C LEU A 166 14.57 10.30 -9.00
N ILE A 167 14.99 9.17 -9.55
CA ILE A 167 16.09 9.10 -10.52
C ILE A 167 15.78 9.98 -11.74
N TRP A 168 14.57 9.88 -12.28
CA TRP A 168 14.16 10.63 -13.47
C TRP A 168 14.17 12.14 -13.24
N MET A 169 13.59 12.61 -12.15
CA MET A 169 13.52 14.05 -11.82
C MET A 169 14.89 14.64 -11.45
N HIS A 170 15.88 13.80 -11.10
CA HIS A 170 17.25 14.26 -10.85
C HIS A 170 18.10 14.41 -12.12
N ARG A 171 17.65 13.91 -13.29
CA ARG A 171 18.42 14.00 -14.54
C ARG A 171 18.55 15.46 -15.01
N GLY A 172 19.76 15.86 -15.39
CA GLY A 172 20.05 17.25 -15.83
C GLY A 172 19.17 17.75 -16.96
N ALA A 173 18.92 16.91 -17.98
CA ALA A 173 18.03 17.26 -19.10
C ALA A 173 16.60 17.58 -18.65
N VAL A 174 16.05 16.80 -17.71
CA VAL A 174 14.73 17.04 -17.12
C VAL A 174 14.73 18.35 -16.33
N LYS A 175 15.77 18.59 -15.51
CA LYS A 175 15.91 19.85 -14.76
C LYS A 175 15.94 21.06 -15.69
N HIS A 176 16.77 21.04 -16.74
CA HIS A 176 16.83 22.14 -17.72
C HIS A 176 15.49 22.39 -18.40
N GLU A 177 14.78 21.35 -18.84
CA GLU A 177 13.44 21.52 -19.42
C GLU A 177 12.47 22.13 -18.40
N THR A 178 12.44 21.64 -17.17
CA THR A 178 11.48 22.10 -16.14
C THR A 178 11.75 23.53 -15.67
N MET A 179 12.98 24.05 -15.83
CA MET A 179 13.28 25.46 -15.56
C MET A 179 12.58 26.39 -16.56
N THR A 180 12.27 25.93 -17.77
CA THR A 180 11.54 26.73 -18.77
C THR A 180 10.03 26.78 -18.54
N TRP A 181 9.53 25.97 -17.61
CA TRP A 181 8.09 25.90 -17.32
C TRP A 181 7.61 27.10 -16.51
N ALA A 182 6.34 27.46 -16.72
CA ALA A 182 5.64 28.54 -16.01
C ALA A 182 5.02 28.08 -14.68
#